data_AF-A0A2S5MVB8-F1
#
_entry.id   AF-A0A2S5MVB8-F1
#
_cell.length_a   1.000
_cell.length_b   1.000
_cell.length_c   1.000
_cell.angle_alpha   90.00
_cell.angle_beta   90.00
_cell.angle_gamma   90.00
#
_symmetry.space_group_name_H-M   'P 1'
#
loop_
_entity.id
_entity.type
_entity.pdbx_description
1 polymer ?
#
loop_
_entity_poly.entity_id
_entity_poly.type
_entity_poly.pdbx_seq_one_letter_code
_entity_poly.pdbx_strand_id
1 'polypeptide(L)'
;MNEFGETTTEVWTVEVDADTSALQTELRAAASLGRQFSNSLINAFEGIAIKGRSVADVLKGLALRLSDLVLKAAFRPLEQGFGNALSGLVSGGFGFAKGGAFQGGMPVPFASGGVIQSPIAFPLGSGRMGIAGERGAEAIMPLSRGPDGRLGVAAPRGQGMQVTFNVTATDADSFRRSEAQLSAMLARAAALGQRNL
;
A
#
# COMPACT_ATOMS: atom_id res chain seq x y z
N MET A 1 42.43 53.55 2.10
CA MET A 1 41.52 52.41 2.34
C MET A 1 40.25 52.70 1.57
N ASN A 2 39.96 51.91 0.54
CA ASN A 2 38.63 51.54 0.01
C ASN A 2 38.81 50.93 -1.39
N GLU A 3 38.97 49.61 -1.45
CA GLU A 3 38.75 48.83 -2.67
C GLU A 3 37.44 48.07 -2.48
N PHE A 4 36.39 48.48 -3.20
CA PHE A 4 35.14 47.74 -3.30
C PHE A 4 35.26 46.83 -4.52
N GLY A 5 35.42 45.54 -4.29
CA GLY A 5 35.50 44.53 -5.34
C GLY A 5 34.19 44.41 -6.12
N GLU A 6 34.26 44.55 -7.44
CA GLU A 6 33.15 44.29 -8.36
C GLU A 6 32.73 42.81 -8.25
N THR A 7 31.45 42.56 -7.96
CA THR A 7 30.89 41.21 -7.93
C THR A 7 30.39 40.87 -9.33
N THR A 8 31.24 40.24 -10.15
CA THR A 8 30.86 39.70 -11.45
C THR A 8 29.79 38.62 -11.25
N THR A 9 28.58 38.88 -11.75
CA THR A 9 27.47 37.91 -11.70
C THR A 9 27.62 36.98 -12.89
N GLU A 10 28.12 35.76 -12.66
CA GLU A 10 28.18 34.74 -13.70
C GLU A 10 26.79 34.16 -13.97
N VAL A 11 26.31 34.35 -15.20
CA VAL A 11 25.04 33.81 -15.67
C VAL A 11 25.28 32.46 -16.32
N TRP A 12 24.83 31.40 -15.65
CA TRP A 12 24.86 30.04 -16.17
C TRP A 12 23.55 29.74 -16.91
N THR A 13 23.65 29.37 -18.19
CA THR A 13 22.49 28.89 -18.96
C THR A 13 22.47 27.36 -18.89
N VAL A 14 21.48 26.80 -18.21
CA VAL A 14 21.28 25.35 -18.09
C VAL A 14 20.14 24.95 -19.04
N GLU A 15 20.47 24.14 -20.05
CA GLU A 15 19.48 23.53 -20.92
C GLU A 15 18.98 22.24 -20.26
N VAL A 16 17.73 22.23 -19.81
CA VAL A 16 17.10 21.07 -19.17
C VAL A 16 16.29 20.33 -20.23
N ASP A 17 16.86 19.25 -20.77
CA ASP A 17 16.13 18.27 -21.57
C ASP A 17 15.33 17.36 -20.63
N ALA A 18 14.11 17.78 -20.31
CA ALA A 18 13.19 17.00 -19.50
C ALA A 18 12.27 16.17 -20.40
N ASP A 19 12.23 14.86 -20.16
CA ASP A 19 11.29 13.96 -20.84
C ASP A 19 9.85 14.31 -20.43
N THR A 20 9.19 15.13 -21.26
CA THR A 20 7.81 15.58 -21.05
C THR A 20 6.77 14.60 -21.59
N SER A 21 7.18 13.43 -22.10
CA SER A 21 6.25 12.46 -22.69
C SER A 21 5.22 11.93 -21.68
N ALA A 22 5.64 11.71 -20.44
CA ALA A 22 4.77 11.32 -19.34
C ALA A 22 3.74 12.41 -19.03
N LEU A 23 4.18 13.65 -18.89
CA LEU A 23 3.30 14.80 -18.65
C LEU A 23 2.30 15.01 -19.79
N GLN A 24 2.75 14.90 -21.05
CA GLN A 24 1.86 14.99 -22.22
C GLN A 24 0.79 13.90 -22.22
N THR A 25 1.14 12.68 -21.77
CA THR A 25 0.20 11.57 -21.66
C THR A 25 -0.85 11.82 -20.58
N GLU A 26 -0.43 12.31 -19.42
CA GLU A 26 -1.34 12.68 -18.32
C GLU A 26 -2.27 13.83 -18.72
N LEU A 27 -1.75 14.86 -19.41
CA LEU A 27 -2.56 15.97 -19.91
C LEU A 27 -3.61 15.52 -20.94
N ARG A 28 -3.24 14.58 -21.83
CA ARG A 28 -4.20 13.99 -22.78
C ARG A 28 -5.25 13.15 -22.09
N ALA A 29 -4.87 12.37 -21.07
CA ALA A 29 -5.79 11.60 -20.26
C ALA A 29 -6.77 12.54 -19.52
N ALA A 30 -6.27 13.59 -18.86
CA ALA A 30 -7.08 14.61 -18.20
C ALA A 30 -8.03 15.32 -19.16
N ALA A 31 -7.55 15.72 -20.34
CA ALA A 31 -8.38 16.35 -21.38
C ALA A 31 -9.47 15.42 -21.92
N SER A 32 -9.19 14.11 -22.04
CA SER A 32 -10.20 13.12 -22.45
C SER A 32 -11.27 12.92 -21.37
N LEU A 33 -10.86 12.93 -20.10
CA LEU A 33 -11.75 12.72 -18.96
C LEU A 33 -12.64 13.95 -18.73
N GLY A 34 -12.08 15.15 -18.87
CA GLY A 34 -12.83 16.41 -18.85
C GLY A 34 -13.89 16.49 -19.94
N ARG A 35 -13.59 16.05 -21.18
CA ARG A 35 -14.58 15.99 -22.27
C ARG A 35 -15.72 15.01 -21.97
N GLN A 36 -15.40 13.83 -21.47
CA GLN A 36 -16.42 12.83 -21.09
C GLN A 36 -17.29 13.30 -19.93
N PHE A 37 -16.70 13.99 -18.96
CA PHE A 37 -17.42 14.62 -17.86
C PHE A 37 -18.36 15.73 -18.34
N SER A 38 -17.88 16.64 -19.19
CA SER A 38 -18.68 17.73 -19.75
C SER A 38 -19.89 17.21 -20.56
N ASN A 39 -19.67 16.19 -21.39
CA ASN A 39 -20.76 15.55 -22.14
C ASN A 39 -21.78 14.90 -21.21
N SER A 40 -21.33 14.28 -20.12
CA SER A 40 -22.23 13.69 -19.13
C SER A 40 -23.07 14.76 -18.41
N LEU A 41 -22.46 15.92 -18.13
CA LEU A 41 -23.14 17.05 -17.50
C LEU A 41 -24.18 17.69 -18.44
N ILE A 42 -23.84 17.89 -19.72
CA ILE A 42 -24.77 18.41 -20.73
C ILE A 42 -25.96 17.47 -20.89
N ASN A 43 -25.72 16.15 -21.02
CA ASN A 43 -26.78 15.16 -21.13
C ASN A 43 -27.67 15.09 -19.87
N ALA A 44 -27.08 15.34 -18.69
CA ALA A 44 -27.83 15.42 -17.44
C ALA A 44 -28.77 16.63 -17.42
N PHE A 45 -28.27 17.80 -17.80
CA PHE A 45 -29.08 19.03 -17.88
C PHE A 45 -30.16 18.94 -18.96
N GLU A 46 -29.85 18.37 -20.12
CA GLU A 46 -30.84 18.10 -21.17
C GLU A 46 -31.93 17.12 -20.68
N GLY A 47 -31.53 16.09 -19.93
CA GLY A 47 -32.47 15.15 -19.30
C GLY A 47 -33.38 15.78 -18.24
N ILE A 48 -32.89 16.77 -17.49
CA ILE A 48 -33.69 17.51 -16.51
C ILE A 48 -34.64 18.49 -17.22
N ALA A 49 -34.14 19.24 -18.19
CA ALA A 49 -34.90 20.29 -18.88
C ALA A 49 -35.97 19.71 -19.84
N ILE A 50 -35.68 18.61 -20.53
CA ILE A 50 -36.58 18.05 -21.57
C ILE A 50 -37.49 16.94 -21.01
N LYS A 51 -37.03 16.17 -20.01
CA LYS A 51 -37.74 14.97 -19.53
C LYS A 51 -38.23 15.05 -18.08
N GLY A 52 -38.00 16.15 -17.37
CA GLY A 52 -38.43 16.34 -15.97
C GLY A 52 -37.81 15.33 -14.99
N ARG A 53 -36.67 14.72 -15.33
CA ARG A 53 -35.97 13.79 -14.44
C ARG A 53 -35.43 14.54 -13.23
N SER A 54 -35.56 13.95 -12.05
CA SER A 54 -35.04 14.57 -10.83
C SER A 54 -33.51 14.58 -10.87
N VAL A 55 -32.90 15.66 -10.37
CA VAL A 55 -31.45 15.75 -10.15
C VAL A 55 -30.95 14.57 -9.32
N ALA A 56 -31.79 14.04 -8.42
CA ALA A 56 -31.51 12.85 -7.63
C ALA A 56 -31.31 11.60 -8.49
N ASP A 57 -32.07 11.41 -9.58
CA ASP A 57 -31.90 10.26 -10.48
C ASP A 57 -30.59 10.34 -11.28
N VAL A 58 -30.19 11.56 -11.67
CA VAL A 58 -28.90 11.80 -12.32
C VAL A 58 -27.75 11.52 -11.35
N LEU A 59 -27.82 12.05 -10.13
CA LEU A 59 -26.80 11.82 -9.10
C LEU A 59 -26.72 10.35 -8.70
N LYS A 60 -27.86 9.66 -8.60
CA LYS A 60 -27.91 8.22 -8.37
C LYS A 60 -27.26 7.45 -9.53
N GLY A 61 -27.54 7.85 -10.77
CA GLY A 61 -26.90 7.26 -11.96
C GLY A 61 -25.39 7.49 -12.00
N LEU A 62 -24.91 8.68 -11.62
CA LEU A 62 -23.49 8.99 -11.53
C LEU A 62 -22.81 8.21 -10.40
N ALA A 63 -23.43 8.15 -9.23
CA ALA A 63 -22.94 7.39 -8.09
C ALA A 63 -22.81 5.90 -8.42
N LEU A 64 -23.84 5.30 -9.03
CA LEU A 64 -23.80 3.89 -9.46
C LEU A 64 -22.66 3.63 -10.45
N ARG A 65 -22.44 4.52 -11.42
CA ARG A 65 -21.33 4.39 -12.38
C ARG A 65 -19.96 4.55 -11.74
N LEU A 66 -19.82 5.46 -10.77
CA LEU A 66 -18.59 5.61 -9.99
C LEU A 66 -18.33 4.37 -9.13
N SER A 67 -19.36 3.82 -8.48
CA SER A 67 -19.26 2.56 -7.73
C SER A 67 -18.85 1.41 -8.64
N ASP A 68 -19.44 1.29 -9.83
CA ASP A 68 -19.04 0.26 -10.82
C ASP A 68 -17.60 0.42 -11.29
N LEU A 69 -17.13 1.66 -11.49
CA LEU A 69 -15.75 1.93 -11.89
C LEU A 69 -14.76 1.62 -10.77
N VAL A 70 -15.08 1.99 -9.54
CA VAL A 70 -14.25 1.66 -8.36
C VAL A 70 -14.23 0.17 -8.12
N LEU A 71 -15.38 -0.51 -8.23
CA LEU A 71 -15.50 -1.95 -8.09
C LEU A 71 -14.69 -2.66 -9.19
N LYS A 72 -14.83 -2.23 -10.45
CA LYS A 72 -14.02 -2.74 -11.55
C LYS A 72 -12.54 -2.42 -11.38
N ALA A 73 -12.16 -1.24 -10.89
CA ALA A 73 -10.76 -0.90 -10.63
C ALA A 73 -10.15 -1.76 -9.52
N ALA A 74 -10.93 -2.07 -8.48
CA ALA A 74 -10.52 -2.95 -7.38
C ALA A 74 -10.40 -4.42 -7.83
N PHE A 75 -11.26 -4.87 -8.74
CA PHE A 75 -11.22 -6.23 -9.29
C PHE A 75 -10.35 -6.39 -10.54
N ARG A 76 -9.94 -5.30 -11.22
CA ARG A 76 -9.07 -5.33 -12.41
C ARG A 76 -7.76 -6.08 -12.17
N PRO A 77 -7.04 -5.92 -11.04
CA PRO A 77 -5.83 -6.69 -10.77
C PRO A 77 -6.11 -8.19 -10.65
N LEU A 78 -7.28 -8.58 -10.14
CA LEU A 78 -7.73 -9.97 -10.04
C LEU A 78 -8.13 -10.51 -11.42
N GLU A 79 -8.85 -9.74 -12.23
CA GLU A 79 -9.26 -10.11 -13.59
C GLU A 79 -8.05 -10.22 -14.53
N GLN A 80 -7.09 -9.30 -14.45
CA GLN A 80 -5.86 -9.35 -15.23
C GLN A 80 -4.90 -10.44 -14.73
N GLY A 81 -4.80 -10.65 -13.42
CA GLY A 81 -4.00 -11.73 -12.84
C GLY A 81 -4.54 -13.12 -13.20
N PHE A 82 -5.85 -13.30 -13.14
CA PHE A 82 -6.51 -14.57 -13.48
C PHE A 82 -6.62 -14.79 -14.99
N GLY A 83 -6.90 -13.73 -15.75
CA GLY A 83 -6.97 -13.76 -17.22
C GLY A 83 -5.62 -14.05 -17.87
N ASN A 84 -4.51 -13.51 -17.34
CA ASN A 84 -3.17 -13.81 -17.85
C ASN A 84 -2.68 -15.20 -17.43
N ALA A 85 -3.04 -15.68 -16.23
CA ALA A 85 -2.75 -17.04 -15.80
C ALA A 85 -3.53 -18.10 -16.60
N LEU A 86 -4.81 -17.83 -16.87
CA LEU A 86 -5.67 -18.72 -17.66
C LEU A 86 -5.33 -18.67 -19.15
N SER A 87 -5.04 -17.49 -19.70
CA SER A 87 -4.57 -17.34 -21.08
C SER A 87 -3.21 -18.03 -21.29
N GLY A 88 -2.29 -17.91 -20.32
CA GLY A 88 -1.02 -18.65 -20.32
C GLY A 88 -1.18 -20.18 -20.25
N LEU A 89 -2.21 -20.66 -19.54
CA LEU A 89 -2.54 -22.10 -19.44
C LEU A 89 -3.20 -22.64 -20.72
N VAL A 90 -4.04 -21.84 -21.38
CA VAL A 90 -4.82 -22.27 -22.55
C VAL A 90 -4.07 -22.07 -23.87
N SER A 91 -3.20 -21.06 -23.97
CA SER A 91 -2.42 -20.77 -25.19
C SER A 91 -1.03 -21.43 -25.22
N GLY A 92 -0.48 -21.79 -24.06
CA GLY A 92 0.80 -22.49 -23.92
C GLY A 92 0.57 -23.95 -23.57
N GLY A 93 0.54 -24.81 -24.59
CA GLY A 93 0.46 -26.27 -24.41
C GLY A 93 1.41 -26.75 -23.32
N PHE A 94 0.94 -27.68 -22.48
CA PHE A 94 1.61 -28.27 -21.33
C PHE A 94 3.08 -28.66 -21.61
N GLY A 95 3.99 -27.69 -21.53
CA GLY A 95 5.44 -27.86 -21.64
C GLY A 95 6.08 -28.36 -20.35
N PHE A 96 5.34 -29.11 -19.53
CA PHE A 96 5.79 -29.61 -18.23
C PHE A 96 6.66 -30.88 -18.33
N ALA A 97 7.09 -31.26 -19.53
CA ALA A 97 7.86 -32.50 -19.74
C ALA A 97 9.38 -32.35 -19.49
N LYS A 98 9.94 -31.13 -19.41
CA LYS A 98 11.38 -30.93 -19.12
C LYS A 98 11.65 -29.67 -18.29
N GLY A 99 11.63 -29.83 -16.96
CA GLY A 99 12.54 -29.09 -16.07
C GLY A 99 12.51 -27.56 -16.08
N GLY A 100 11.35 -26.93 -16.23
CA GLY A 100 11.20 -25.48 -16.05
C GLY A 100 11.13 -25.12 -14.57
N ALA A 101 12.28 -24.90 -13.93
CA ALA A 101 12.33 -24.18 -12.66
C ALA A 101 11.76 -22.78 -12.90
N PHE A 102 10.65 -22.45 -12.24
CA PHE A 102 10.10 -21.10 -12.20
C PHE A 102 11.17 -20.15 -11.65
N GLN A 103 11.83 -19.40 -12.53
CA GLN A 103 12.92 -18.49 -12.19
C GLN A 103 12.41 -17.14 -11.62
N GLY A 104 11.10 -16.91 -11.66
CA GLY A 104 10.42 -15.88 -10.89
C GLY A 104 9.57 -16.58 -9.83
N GLY A 105 10.03 -16.57 -8.58
CA GLY A 105 9.33 -17.21 -7.47
C GLY A 105 7.86 -16.84 -7.47
N MET A 106 6.99 -17.84 -7.55
CA MET A 106 5.56 -17.63 -7.44
C MET A 106 5.30 -16.85 -6.14
N PRO A 107 4.53 -15.74 -6.16
CA PRO A 107 4.22 -15.00 -4.94
C PRO A 107 3.64 -16.00 -3.93
N VAL A 108 4.36 -16.24 -2.84
CA VAL A 108 3.89 -17.13 -1.78
C VAL A 108 2.70 -16.41 -1.14
N PRO A 109 1.45 -16.87 -1.33
CA PRO A 109 0.26 -16.07 -1.03
C PRO A 109 0.01 -15.85 0.48
N PHE A 110 0.99 -16.18 1.33
CA PHE A 110 0.88 -16.22 2.79
C PHE A 110 2.06 -15.56 3.52
N ALA A 111 2.99 -14.93 2.80
CA ALA A 111 4.13 -14.25 3.41
C ALA A 111 3.72 -13.09 4.36
N SER A 112 2.54 -12.52 4.14
CA SER A 112 1.96 -11.43 4.94
C SER A 112 0.95 -11.90 6.00
N GLY A 113 0.74 -13.21 6.15
CA GLY A 113 -0.34 -13.78 6.97
C GLY A 113 -1.70 -13.76 6.27
N GLY A 114 -2.71 -14.39 6.88
CA GLY A 114 -4.07 -14.47 6.33
C GLY A 114 -4.93 -15.55 6.98
N VAL A 115 -6.23 -15.58 6.68
CA VAL A 115 -7.13 -16.68 7.10
C VAL A 115 -7.59 -17.40 5.85
N ILE A 116 -7.37 -18.72 5.80
CA ILE A 116 -7.87 -19.55 4.70
C ILE A 116 -9.20 -20.15 5.11
N GLN A 117 -10.22 -19.98 4.27
CA GLN A 117 -11.55 -20.60 4.47
C GLN A 117 -11.81 -21.81 3.56
N SER A 118 -10.90 -22.17 2.65
CA SER A 118 -11.08 -23.26 1.68
C SER A 118 -9.77 -23.99 1.36
N PRO A 119 -9.77 -25.31 1.10
CA PRO A 119 -8.55 -26.06 0.76
C PRO A 119 -7.82 -25.48 -0.45
N ILE A 120 -6.49 -25.37 -0.36
CA ILE A 120 -5.63 -24.86 -1.44
C ILE A 120 -4.80 -25.99 -2.02
N ALA A 121 -4.86 -26.13 -3.34
CA ALA A 121 -4.02 -27.06 -4.07
C ALA A 121 -2.65 -26.43 -4.38
N PHE A 122 -1.56 -27.16 -4.15
CA PHE A 122 -0.21 -26.75 -4.50
C PHE A 122 0.52 -27.86 -5.26
N PRO A 123 1.31 -27.53 -6.29
CA PRO A 123 2.02 -28.53 -7.07
C PRO A 123 3.13 -29.18 -6.22
N LEU A 124 3.14 -30.50 -6.17
CA LEU A 124 4.26 -31.30 -5.68
C LEU A 124 5.13 -31.73 -6.88
N GLY A 125 6.41 -32.01 -6.62
CA GLY A 125 7.28 -32.62 -7.62
C GLY A 125 6.65 -33.90 -8.22
N SER A 126 7.08 -34.26 -9.43
CA SER A 126 6.65 -35.48 -10.11
C SER A 126 5.18 -35.48 -10.57
N GLY A 127 4.58 -34.31 -10.82
CA GLY A 127 3.22 -34.20 -11.35
C GLY A 127 2.12 -34.49 -10.34
N ARG A 128 2.45 -34.49 -9.05
CA ARG A 128 1.48 -34.72 -7.97
C ARG A 128 0.90 -33.39 -7.50
N MET A 129 -0.32 -33.41 -7.00
CA MET A 129 -0.96 -32.26 -6.36
C MET A 129 -1.06 -32.51 -4.87
N GLY A 130 -0.59 -31.57 -4.06
CA GLY A 130 -0.84 -31.51 -2.62
C GLY A 130 -2.07 -30.66 -2.35
N ILE A 131 -2.85 -31.02 -1.33
CA ILE A 131 -3.94 -30.18 -0.82
C ILE A 131 -3.54 -29.77 0.60
N ALA A 132 -3.51 -28.47 0.86
CA ALA A 132 -3.34 -27.90 2.20
C ALA A 132 -4.69 -27.34 2.67
N GLY A 133 -5.06 -27.64 3.91
CA GLY A 133 -6.29 -27.17 4.55
C GLY A 133 -6.99 -28.29 5.30
N GLU A 134 -7.01 -28.20 6.62
CA GLU A 134 -7.86 -29.06 7.46
C GLU A 134 -9.29 -28.51 7.51
N ARG A 135 -10.25 -29.29 8.01
CA ARG A 135 -11.67 -28.89 8.04
C ARG A 135 -11.92 -27.82 9.13
N GLY A 136 -11.63 -26.56 8.84
CA GLY A 136 -11.87 -25.42 9.72
C GLY A 136 -11.14 -24.16 9.28
N ALA A 137 -11.47 -22.99 9.86
CA ALA A 137 -10.75 -21.76 9.59
C ALA A 137 -9.35 -21.81 10.24
N GLU A 138 -8.30 -21.68 9.42
CA GLU A 138 -6.90 -21.67 9.88
C GLU A 138 -6.32 -20.27 9.79
N ALA A 139 -5.62 -19.84 10.85
CA ALA A 139 -4.90 -18.58 10.87
C ALA A 139 -3.44 -18.81 10.45
N ILE A 140 -3.04 -18.17 9.35
CA ILE A 140 -1.65 -18.11 8.93
C ILE A 140 -0.99 -16.95 9.64
N MET A 141 -0.15 -17.32 10.60
CA MET A 141 0.67 -16.36 11.33
C MET A 141 2.03 -16.21 10.64
N PRO A 142 2.55 -14.99 10.48
CA PRO A 142 3.89 -14.79 9.95
C PRO A 142 4.89 -15.52 10.86
N LEU A 143 5.78 -16.32 10.29
CA LEU A 143 6.85 -16.98 11.03
C LEU A 143 8.14 -16.19 10.86
N SER A 144 8.89 -16.02 11.95
CA SER A 144 10.24 -15.47 11.92
C SER A 144 11.22 -16.47 12.54
N ARG A 145 12.44 -16.53 12.00
CA ARG A 145 13.50 -17.32 12.60
C ARG A 145 14.16 -16.52 13.72
N GLY A 146 14.27 -17.11 14.90
CA GLY A 146 15.01 -16.56 16.02
C GLY A 146 16.53 -16.63 15.80
N PRO A 147 17.33 -15.88 16.58
CA PRO A 147 18.80 -15.97 16.55
C PRO A 147 19.34 -17.36 16.90
N ASP A 148 18.55 -18.16 17.61
CA ASP A 148 18.80 -19.57 17.93
C ASP A 148 18.46 -20.53 16.76
N GLY A 149 18.05 -19.99 15.61
CA GLY A 149 17.71 -20.76 14.42
C GLY A 149 16.35 -21.44 14.49
N ARG A 150 15.59 -21.30 15.57
CA ARG A 150 14.26 -21.91 15.69
C ARG A 150 13.20 -21.06 14.98
N LEU A 151 12.18 -21.70 14.43
CA LEU A 151 11.03 -21.03 13.85
C LEU A 151 10.05 -20.68 14.97
N GLY A 152 9.69 -19.40 15.08
CA GLY A 152 8.66 -18.92 15.99
C GLY A 152 7.63 -18.08 15.24
N VAL A 153 6.45 -17.90 15.84
CA VAL A 153 5.45 -16.95 15.35
C VAL A 153 5.99 -15.53 15.56
N ALA A 154 6.05 -14.75 14.48
CA ALA A 154 6.41 -13.34 14.55
C ALA A 154 5.32 -12.61 15.36
N ALA A 155 5.65 -12.26 16.60
CA ALA A 155 4.89 -11.27 17.34
C ALA A 155 4.97 -9.93 16.56
N PRO A 156 3.90 -9.12 16.55
CA PRO A 156 3.94 -7.81 15.93
C PRO A 156 5.14 -7.01 16.47
N ARG A 157 6.14 -6.72 15.64
CA ARG A 157 7.22 -5.82 16.02
C ARG A 157 6.62 -4.42 16.10
N GLY A 158 6.37 -3.96 17.33
CA GLY A 158 5.77 -2.65 17.56
C GLY A 158 4.88 -2.55 18.80
N GLN A 159 5.05 -3.38 19.82
CA GLN A 159 4.55 -2.99 21.14
C GLN A 159 5.33 -1.75 21.58
N GLY A 160 4.73 -0.58 21.39
CA GLY A 160 5.23 0.66 21.97
C GLY A 160 5.46 0.45 23.46
N MET A 161 6.68 0.73 23.92
CA MET A 161 7.04 0.53 25.31
C MET A 161 6.26 1.54 26.17
N GLN A 162 5.26 1.07 26.91
CA GLN A 162 4.52 1.88 27.87
C GLN A 162 5.36 2.04 29.15
N VAL A 163 5.81 3.26 29.43
CA VAL A 163 6.54 3.58 30.68
C VAL A 163 5.62 4.37 31.60
N THR A 164 5.28 3.81 32.76
CA THR A 164 4.45 4.47 33.77
C THR A 164 5.32 4.95 34.94
N PHE A 165 5.33 6.26 35.18
CA PHE A 165 6.00 6.87 36.34
C PHE A 165 4.95 7.38 37.34
N ASN A 166 4.99 6.87 38.56
CA ASN A 166 4.19 7.39 39.67
C ASN A 166 5.07 8.32 40.50
N VAL A 167 4.75 9.62 40.51
CA VAL A 167 5.46 10.62 41.31
C VAL A 167 4.57 11.08 42.45
N THR A 168 5.06 10.96 43.67
CA THR A 168 4.39 11.50 44.86
C THR A 168 5.22 12.67 45.37
N ALA A 169 4.68 13.88 45.22
CA ALA A 169 5.28 15.10 45.75
C ALA A 169 4.50 15.56 46.98
N THR A 170 5.21 15.95 48.03
CA THR A 170 4.63 16.41 49.30
C THR A 170 4.22 17.90 49.22
N ASP A 171 4.88 18.68 48.35
CA ASP A 171 4.59 20.10 48.09
C ASP A 171 4.98 20.51 46.65
N ALA A 172 4.41 21.61 46.12
CA ALA A 172 4.65 22.05 44.74
C ALA A 172 6.05 22.67 44.48
N ASP A 173 6.71 23.23 45.50
CA ASP A 173 8.07 23.77 45.41
C ASP A 173 9.13 22.66 45.43
N SER A 174 8.87 21.54 46.10
CA SER A 174 9.69 20.32 46.06
C SER A 174 9.65 19.68 44.68
N PHE A 175 8.46 19.63 44.05
CA PHE A 175 8.33 19.14 42.69
C PHE A 175 9.11 20.00 41.69
N ARG A 176 8.98 21.33 41.76
CA ARG A 176 9.72 22.26 40.88
C ARG A 176 11.24 22.11 41.01
N ARG A 177 11.75 21.84 42.21
CA ARG A 177 13.19 21.57 42.42
C ARG A 177 13.64 20.22 41.83
N SER A 178 12.74 19.24 41.77
CA SER A 178 13.03 17.89 41.25
C SER A 178 12.61 17.68 39.78
N GLU A 179 11.94 18.64 39.14
CA GLU A 179 11.44 18.55 37.77
C GLU A 179 12.56 18.24 36.76
N ALA A 180 13.71 18.92 36.88
CA ALA A 180 14.86 18.70 36.01
C ALA A 180 15.48 17.30 36.17
N GLN A 181 15.38 16.71 37.36
CA GLN A 181 15.88 15.36 37.62
C GLN A 181 14.90 14.31 37.06
N LEU A 182 13.59 14.53 37.23
CA LEU A 182 12.54 13.66 36.70
C LEU A 182 12.55 13.63 35.16
N SER A 183 12.72 14.79 34.51
CA SER A 183 12.80 14.87 33.05
C SER A 183 14.05 14.16 32.49
N ALA A 184 15.20 14.28 33.18
CA ALA A 184 16.41 13.57 32.81
C ALA A 184 16.27 12.04 32.98
N MET A 185 15.60 11.58 34.03
CA MET A 185 15.29 10.16 34.25
C MET A 185 14.35 9.62 33.16
N LEU A 186 13.33 10.38 32.79
CA LEU A 186 12.40 10.03 31.73
C LEU A 186 13.09 9.95 30.35
N ALA A 187 13.91 10.95 30.00
CA ALA A 187 14.66 10.94 28.75
C ALA A 187 15.63 9.75 28.68
N ARG A 188 16.28 9.40 29.79
CA ARG A 188 17.16 8.24 29.87
C ARG A 188 16.39 6.91 29.73
N ALA A 189 15.24 6.79 30.37
CA ALA A 189 14.38 5.61 30.25
C ALA A 189 13.87 5.42 28.81
N ALA A 190 13.46 6.50 28.15
CA ALA A 190 13.03 6.47 26.76
C ALA A 190 14.17 6.05 25.80
N ALA A 191 15.37 6.61 25.99
CA ALA A 191 16.54 6.28 25.18
C ALA A 191 16.98 4.81 25.32
N LEU A 192 16.94 4.25 26.54
CA LEU A 192 17.23 2.83 26.77
C LEU A 192 16.18 1.92 26.14
N GLY A 193 14.92 2.34 26.15
CA GLY A 193 13.83 1.63 25.48
C GLY A 193 13.98 1.54 23.97
N GLN A 194 14.32 2.65 23.32
CA GLN A 194 14.54 2.69 21.87
C GLN A 194 15.72 1.81 21.43
N ARG A 195 16.72 1.62 22.30
CA ARG A 195 17.92 0.84 21.99
C ARG A 195 17.74 -0.68 22.16
N ASN A 196 16.68 -1.12 22.84
CA ASN A 196 16.41 -2.52 23.14
C ASN A 196 15.22 -3.12 22.32
N LEU A 197 14.80 -2.45 21.23
CA LEU A 197 13.76 -2.89 20.28
C LEU A 197 14.37 -3.20 18.88
#